data_AF-A0A0U2SLH6-F1
#
_entry.id   AF-A0A0U2SLH6-F1
#
_cell.length_a   1.000
_cell.length_b   1.000
_cell.length_c   1.000
_cell.angle_alpha   90.00
_cell.angle_beta   90.00
_cell.angle_gamma   90.00
#
_symmetry.space_group_name_H-M   'P 1'
#
loop_
_entity.id
_entity.type
_entity.pdbx_description
1 polymer ?
#
loop_
_entity_poly.entity_id
_entity_poly.type
_entity_poly.pdbx_seq_one_letter_code
_entity_poly.pdbx_strand_id
1 'polypeptide(L)'
;MDKRYLLIIVIILICSVNLFLISNSSDIIGGASVNFKDYTFSIPKNFDLLSSDDQYVKLNNPEIGRVLITYDDIRQDNDYKHRMDYLENHSDMTILRNGTLNIGNTTVYSVFFQRQDSNSIINDSSFIFDQYGHRFTISVSGYDYSSYNETVDTVIFLIESLRHNYKFNY
;
A
#
# COMPACT_ATOMS: atom_id res chain seq x y z
N MET A 1 -52.38 9.84 1.76
CA MET A 1 -51.12 10.54 1.45
C MET A 1 -51.08 10.76 -0.05
N ASP A 2 -50.88 12.01 -0.51
CA ASP A 2 -50.81 12.30 -1.95
C ASP A 2 -49.58 11.59 -2.55
N LYS A 3 -49.77 10.92 -3.69
CA LYS A 3 -48.76 10.10 -4.37
C LYS A 3 -47.49 10.91 -4.72
N ARG A 4 -47.64 12.23 -4.82
CA ARG A 4 -46.53 13.18 -5.02
C ARG A 4 -45.52 13.17 -3.86
N TYR A 5 -45.99 13.07 -2.61
CA TYR A 5 -45.09 13.02 -1.45
C TYR A 5 -44.36 11.68 -1.34
N LEU A 6 -44.99 10.59 -1.76
CA LEU A 6 -44.34 9.27 -1.80
C LEU A 6 -43.14 9.29 -2.77
N LEU A 7 -43.31 9.89 -3.95
CA LEU A 7 -42.24 10.04 -4.95
C LEU A 7 -41.06 10.86 -4.41
N ILE A 8 -41.36 11.97 -3.72
CA ILE A 8 -40.33 12.85 -3.12
C ILE A 8 -39.52 12.08 -2.06
N ILE A 9 -40.18 11.31 -1.21
CA ILE A 9 -39.51 10.50 -0.18
C ILE A 9 -38.57 9.46 -0.81
N VAL A 10 -39.01 8.80 -1.89
CA VAL A 10 -38.19 7.83 -2.61
C VAL A 10 -36.95 8.48 -3.22
N ILE A 11 -37.08 9.66 -3.83
CA ILE A 11 -35.95 10.40 -4.40
C ILE A 11 -34.95 10.79 -3.31
N ILE A 12 -35.42 11.30 -2.17
CA ILE A 12 -34.55 11.66 -1.04
C ILE A 12 -33.80 10.44 -0.52
N LEU A 13 -34.46 9.29 -0.38
CA LEU A 13 -33.82 8.04 0.03
C LEU A 13 -32.71 7.60 -0.92
N ILE A 14 -32.96 7.65 -2.23
CA ILE A 14 -31.96 7.32 -3.25
C ILE A 14 -30.76 8.29 -3.19
N CYS A 15 -31.01 9.60 -3.06
CA CYS A 15 -29.94 10.58 -2.93
C CYS A 15 -29.10 10.36 -1.67
N SER A 16 -29.73 10.09 -0.52
CA SER A 16 -29.04 9.82 0.74
C SER A 16 -28.20 8.55 0.69
N VAL A 17 -28.69 7.48 0.05
CA VAL A 17 -27.93 6.25 -0.14
C VAL A 17 -26.72 6.49 -1.05
N ASN A 18 -26.89 7.24 -2.15
CA ASN A 18 -25.78 7.59 -3.03
C ASN A 18 -24.73 8.47 -2.31
N LEU A 19 -25.16 9.44 -1.51
CA LEU A 19 -24.26 10.25 -0.68
C LEU A 19 -23.49 9.40 0.34
N PHE A 20 -24.15 8.43 0.98
CA PHE A 20 -23.51 7.50 1.91
C PHE A 20 -22.49 6.58 1.22
N LEU A 21 -22.79 6.11 0.00
CA LEU A 21 -21.84 5.32 -0.79
C LEU A 21 -20.63 6.17 -1.22
N ILE A 22 -20.87 7.43 -1.62
CA ILE A 22 -19.80 8.37 -1.96
C ILE A 22 -18.94 8.68 -0.74
N SER A 23 -19.51 8.90 0.45
CA SER A 23 -18.73 9.21 1.65
C SER A 23 -17.82 8.04 2.07
N ASN A 24 -18.32 6.80 2.02
CA ASN A 24 -17.49 5.62 2.28
C ASN A 24 -16.42 5.40 1.20
N SER A 25 -16.67 5.80 -0.06
CA SER A 25 -15.63 5.82 -1.09
C SER A 25 -14.64 6.99 -0.93
N SER A 26 -15.03 8.06 -0.25
CA SER A 26 -14.20 9.26 -0.08
C SER A 26 -13.07 9.05 0.93
N ASP A 27 -13.22 8.12 1.87
CA ASP A 27 -12.11 7.69 2.73
C ASP A 27 -10.98 7.00 1.93
N ILE A 28 -11.28 6.55 0.70
CA ILE A 28 -10.30 5.97 -0.24
C ILE A 28 -9.70 7.04 -1.17
N ILE A 29 -10.37 8.18 -1.36
CA ILE A 29 -10.07 9.17 -2.43
C ILE A 29 -9.68 10.57 -1.87
N GLY A 30 -9.81 10.82 -0.57
CA GLY A 30 -9.56 12.13 0.06
C GLY A 30 -8.12 12.41 0.54
N GLY A 31 -7.17 11.52 0.31
CA GLY A 31 -5.77 11.71 0.69
C GLY A 31 -4.99 12.55 -0.32
N ALA A 32 -3.90 13.20 0.13
CA ALA A 32 -2.89 13.72 -0.79
C ALA A 32 -2.41 12.57 -1.68
N SER A 33 -2.27 12.82 -2.99
CA SER A 33 -1.71 11.82 -3.91
C SER A 33 -0.28 12.17 -4.27
N VAL A 34 0.49 11.15 -4.62
CA VAL A 34 1.86 11.30 -5.11
C VAL A 34 1.96 10.62 -6.46
N ASN A 35 2.74 11.24 -7.35
CA ASN A 35 3.10 10.66 -8.63
C ASN A 35 4.53 10.13 -8.54
N PHE A 36 4.78 8.96 -9.12
CA PHE A 36 6.11 8.42 -9.30
C PHE A 36 6.15 7.62 -10.60
N LYS A 37 7.09 7.94 -11.48
CA LYS A 37 7.08 7.50 -12.88
C LYS A 37 5.70 7.79 -13.53
N ASP A 38 5.09 6.76 -14.11
CA ASP A 38 3.79 6.81 -14.77
C ASP A 38 2.66 6.34 -13.84
N TYR A 39 2.85 6.37 -12.52
CA TYR A 39 1.87 5.92 -11.55
C TYR A 39 1.51 6.99 -10.55
N THR A 40 0.31 6.86 -9.99
CA THR A 40 -0.16 7.65 -8.87
C THR A 40 -0.78 6.75 -7.83
N PHE A 41 -0.66 7.12 -6.56
CA PHE A 41 -1.35 6.46 -5.46
C PHE A 41 -1.70 7.49 -4.38
N SER A 42 -2.62 7.11 -3.50
CA SER A 42 -3.05 7.92 -2.37
C SER A 42 -2.11 7.71 -1.19
N ILE A 43 -1.68 8.79 -0.54
CA ILE A 43 -0.89 8.71 0.69
C ILE A 43 -1.84 8.27 1.83
N PRO A 44 -1.51 7.21 2.60
CA PRO A 44 -2.32 6.79 3.72
C PRO A 44 -2.47 7.90 4.77
N LYS A 45 -3.56 7.88 5.54
CA LYS A 45 -3.79 8.86 6.60
C LYS A 45 -2.62 8.86 7.60
N ASN A 46 -2.23 10.05 8.07
CA ASN A 46 -1.13 10.28 9.01
C ASN A 46 0.28 9.94 8.48
N PHE A 47 0.43 9.67 7.18
CA PHE A 47 1.74 9.60 6.52
C PHE A 47 2.07 10.93 5.85
N ASP A 48 3.33 11.33 6.00
CA ASP A 48 3.92 12.45 5.27
C ASP A 48 4.81 11.92 4.14
N LEU A 49 4.78 12.60 3.00
CA LEU A 49 5.73 12.36 1.91
C LEU A 49 7.09 12.96 2.29
N LEU A 50 8.10 12.10 2.43
CA LEU A 50 9.48 12.55 2.65
C LEU A 50 10.18 12.93 1.33
N SER A 51 10.03 12.07 0.31
CA SER A 51 10.66 12.28 -1.00
C SER A 51 10.07 11.32 -2.04
N SER A 52 10.08 11.72 -3.30
CA SER A 52 9.72 10.87 -4.44
C SER A 52 10.59 11.19 -5.65
N ASP A 53 10.86 10.17 -6.46
CA ASP A 53 11.43 10.30 -7.80
C ASP A 53 10.78 9.25 -8.74
N ASP A 54 11.39 9.00 -9.91
CA ASP A 54 10.86 8.05 -10.89
C ASP A 54 11.04 6.57 -10.49
N GLN A 55 11.83 6.27 -9.45
CA GLN A 55 12.12 4.90 -9.03
C GLN A 55 11.53 4.57 -7.66
N TYR A 56 11.33 5.57 -6.80
CA TYR A 56 10.84 5.35 -5.45
C TYR A 56 9.95 6.46 -4.89
N VAL A 57 9.20 6.10 -3.85
CA VAL A 57 8.52 7.02 -2.94
C VAL A 57 8.82 6.64 -1.49
N LYS A 58 9.16 7.63 -0.66
CA LYS A 58 9.38 7.48 0.78
C LYS A 58 8.31 8.22 1.56
N LEU A 59 7.62 7.48 2.42
CA LEU A 59 6.62 8.00 3.34
C LEU A 59 7.08 7.77 4.79
N ASN A 60 6.65 8.63 5.69
CA ASN A 60 6.92 8.50 7.11
C ASN A 60 5.67 8.79 7.92
N ASN A 61 5.38 7.90 8.85
CA ASN A 61 4.45 8.13 9.94
C ASN A 61 5.25 8.06 11.25
N PRO A 62 5.35 9.15 12.02
CA PRO A 62 6.11 9.17 13.27
C PRO A 62 5.65 8.15 14.32
N GLU A 63 4.38 7.74 14.28
CA GLU A 63 3.79 6.81 15.23
C GLU A 63 4.01 5.35 14.82
N ILE A 64 4.09 5.08 13.52
CA ILE A 64 4.05 3.72 12.99
C ILE A 64 5.35 3.30 12.30
N GLY A 65 6.02 4.21 11.59
CA GLY A 65 7.29 3.93 10.92
C GLY A 65 7.40 4.49 9.50
N ARG A 66 8.29 3.90 8.71
CA ARG A 66 8.62 4.37 7.36
C ARG A 66 8.18 3.37 6.32
N VAL A 67 7.70 3.88 5.20
CA VAL A 67 7.33 3.09 4.02
C VAL A 67 8.17 3.57 2.84
N LEU A 68 8.80 2.62 2.15
CA LEU A 68 9.51 2.84 0.90
C LEU A 68 8.82 2.01 -0.18
N ILE A 69 8.32 2.68 -1.21
CA ILE A 69 7.74 2.06 -2.39
C ILE A 69 8.77 2.18 -3.50
N THR A 70 9.05 1.10 -4.19
CA THR A 70 9.99 1.05 -5.32
C THR A 70 9.35 0.33 -6.49
N TYR A 71 9.83 0.67 -7.68
CA TYR A 71 9.39 0.10 -8.94
C TYR A 71 10.57 -0.45 -9.72
N ASP A 72 10.40 -1.61 -10.33
CA ASP A 72 11.33 -2.17 -11.30
C ASP A 72 10.59 -2.78 -12.50
N ASP A 73 11.23 -2.76 -13.67
CA ASP A 73 10.73 -3.50 -14.84
C ASP A 73 10.92 -5.00 -14.59
N ILE A 74 9.94 -5.85 -14.95
CA ILE A 74 9.92 -7.31 -14.69
C ILE A 74 11.04 -8.09 -15.43
N ARG A 75 12.11 -7.44 -15.85
CA ARG A 75 13.22 -8.08 -16.58
C ARG A 75 14.12 -8.93 -15.68
N GLN A 76 13.94 -8.93 -14.35
CA GLN A 76 14.71 -9.75 -13.42
C GLN A 76 13.88 -10.91 -12.84
N ASP A 77 14.43 -12.12 -13.00
CA ASP A 77 13.87 -13.38 -12.50
C ASP A 77 13.72 -13.35 -10.96
N ASN A 78 12.54 -13.78 -10.49
CA ASN A 78 12.28 -14.27 -9.13
C ASN A 78 12.79 -13.42 -7.92
N ASP A 79 12.54 -12.11 -7.92
CA ASP A 79 12.94 -11.20 -6.82
C ASP A 79 12.50 -11.63 -5.42
N TYR A 80 11.33 -12.25 -5.28
CA TYR A 80 10.92 -12.76 -3.97
C TYR A 80 11.82 -13.89 -3.47
N LYS A 81 12.23 -14.80 -4.37
CA LYS A 81 13.19 -15.84 -4.02
C LYS A 81 14.55 -15.23 -3.67
N HIS A 82 15.03 -14.26 -4.46
CA HIS A 82 16.27 -13.55 -4.14
C HIS A 82 16.19 -12.82 -2.79
N ARG A 83 15.04 -12.23 -2.45
CA ARG A 83 14.81 -11.61 -1.14
C ARG A 83 14.85 -12.64 -0.02
N MET A 84 14.22 -13.79 -0.18
CA MET A 84 14.25 -14.88 0.79
C MET A 84 15.68 -15.43 0.96
N ASP A 85 16.36 -15.73 -0.14
CA ASP A 85 17.76 -16.19 -0.14
C ASP A 85 18.67 -15.17 0.56
N TYR A 86 18.47 -13.87 0.32
CA TYR A 86 19.20 -12.81 1.02
C TYR A 86 18.95 -12.87 2.54
N LEU A 87 17.68 -12.91 2.96
CA LEU A 87 17.31 -12.91 4.38
C LEU A 87 17.80 -14.16 5.12
N GLU A 88 17.79 -15.33 4.48
CA GLU A 88 18.24 -16.59 5.07
C GLU A 88 19.77 -16.66 5.23
N ASN A 89 20.51 -15.92 4.40
CA ASN A 89 21.98 -15.91 4.42
C ASN A 89 22.59 -14.78 5.28
N HIS A 90 21.77 -13.94 5.92
CA HIS A 90 22.23 -12.84 6.77
C HIS A 90 22.00 -13.15 8.25
N SER A 91 23.09 -13.30 9.02
CA SER A 91 23.03 -13.71 10.43
C SER A 91 22.43 -12.66 11.36
N ASP A 92 22.39 -11.40 10.94
CA ASP A 92 21.77 -10.28 11.64
C ASP A 92 20.25 -10.18 11.36
N MET A 93 19.70 -11.08 10.55
CA MET A 93 18.29 -11.09 10.18
C MET A 93 17.57 -12.34 10.68
N THR A 94 16.32 -12.18 11.11
CA THR A 94 15.47 -13.29 11.56
C THR A 94 14.12 -13.17 10.89
N ILE A 95 13.77 -14.14 10.05
CA ILE A 95 12.45 -14.22 9.44
C ILE A 95 11.43 -14.61 10.53
N LEU A 96 10.43 -13.76 10.73
CA LEU A 96 9.35 -14.02 11.67
C LEU A 96 8.16 -14.69 10.98
N ARG A 97 7.84 -14.24 9.77
CA ARG A 97 6.70 -14.73 8.98
C ARG A 97 6.94 -14.46 7.50
N ASN A 98 6.51 -15.38 6.65
CA ASN A 98 6.41 -15.15 5.21
C ASN A 98 5.11 -15.76 4.68
N GLY A 99 4.72 -15.39 3.47
CA GLY A 99 3.56 -15.95 2.82
C GLY A 99 3.02 -15.06 1.71
N THR A 100 1.77 -15.30 1.35
CA THR A 100 1.11 -14.62 0.24
C THR A 100 -0.18 -13.96 0.73
N LEU A 101 -0.43 -12.74 0.28
CA LEU A 101 -1.67 -11.99 0.46
C LEU A 101 -2.33 -11.83 -0.90
N ASN A 102 -3.65 -12.03 -0.97
CA ASN A 102 -4.42 -11.75 -2.18
C ASN A 102 -5.19 -10.45 -1.97
N ILE A 103 -4.85 -9.42 -2.74
CA ILE A 103 -5.44 -8.08 -2.63
C ILE A 103 -6.14 -7.79 -3.96
N GLY A 104 -7.46 -7.93 -3.98
CA GLY A 104 -8.23 -7.95 -5.22
C GLY A 104 -7.75 -9.06 -6.16
N ASN A 105 -7.27 -8.68 -7.34
CA ASN A 105 -6.72 -9.60 -8.34
C ASN A 105 -5.19 -9.67 -8.31
N THR A 106 -4.55 -9.02 -7.34
CA THR A 106 -3.09 -8.95 -7.21
C THR A 106 -2.62 -9.93 -6.14
N THR A 107 -1.71 -10.82 -6.52
CA THR A 107 -1.01 -11.70 -5.58
C THR A 107 0.23 -10.98 -5.07
N VAL A 108 0.33 -10.86 -3.74
CA VAL A 108 1.41 -10.14 -3.05
C VAL A 108 2.20 -11.12 -2.20
N TYR A 109 3.49 -11.27 -2.49
CA TYR A 109 4.41 -12.03 -1.66
C TYR A 109 4.91 -11.15 -0.53
N SER A 110 4.82 -11.64 0.71
CA SER A 110 5.16 -10.90 1.91
C SER A 110 6.20 -11.64 2.74
N VAL A 111 7.07 -10.88 3.38
CA VAL A 111 7.99 -11.36 4.41
C VAL A 111 8.13 -10.30 5.50
N PHE A 112 8.04 -10.75 6.74
CA PHE A 112 8.22 -9.99 7.97
C PHE A 112 9.45 -10.54 8.67
N PHE A 113 10.39 -9.66 9.00
CA PHE A 113 11.66 -10.04 9.57
C PHE A 113 12.15 -9.00 10.57
N GLN A 114 13.05 -9.44 11.43
CA GLN A 114 13.80 -8.57 12.33
C GLN A 114 15.20 -8.42 11.83
N ARG A 115 15.76 -7.22 11.95
CA ARG A 115 17.16 -6.92 11.70
C ARG A 115 17.79 -6.41 12.99
N GLN A 116 18.90 -7.02 13.38
CA GLN A 116 19.70 -6.61 14.52
C GLN A 116 20.69 -5.53 14.07
N ASP A 117 20.44 -4.29 14.45
CA ASP A 117 21.45 -3.23 14.42
C ASP A 117 22.16 -3.20 15.78
N SER A 118 23.38 -2.67 15.82
CA SER A 118 24.38 -2.81 16.90
C SER A 118 23.83 -2.70 18.34
N ASN A 119 22.75 -1.94 18.57
CA ASN A 119 22.08 -1.82 19.86
C ASN A 119 20.53 -1.86 19.80
N SER A 120 19.94 -2.27 18.68
CA SER A 120 18.48 -2.26 18.50
C SER A 120 17.99 -3.38 17.58
N ILE A 121 16.79 -3.87 17.85
CA ILE A 121 16.06 -4.75 16.93
C ILE A 121 15.09 -3.87 16.15
N ILE A 122 15.20 -3.91 14.83
CA ILE A 122 14.32 -3.19 13.91
C ILE A 122 13.43 -4.22 13.22
N ASN A 123 12.12 -3.99 13.29
CA ASN A 123 11.13 -4.77 12.55
C ASN A 123 11.02 -4.22 11.12
N ASP A 124 11.26 -5.06 10.13
CA ASP A 124 11.28 -4.72 8.72
C ASP A 124 10.44 -5.74 7.92
N SER A 125 9.59 -5.26 7.02
CA SER A 125 8.79 -6.12 6.15
C SER A 125 8.91 -5.71 4.69
N SER A 126 8.65 -6.67 3.79
CA SER A 126 8.73 -6.47 2.35
C SER A 126 7.56 -7.16 1.68
N PHE A 127 6.92 -6.44 0.76
CA PHE A 127 5.77 -6.86 -0.01
C PHE A 127 6.08 -6.68 -1.48
N ILE A 128 6.06 -7.75 -2.25
CA ILE A 128 6.43 -7.78 -3.67
C ILE A 128 5.23 -8.24 -4.47
N PHE A 129 4.86 -7.49 -5.50
CA PHE A 129 3.73 -7.79 -6.36
C PHE A 129 3.93 -7.25 -7.77
N ASP A 130 3.25 -7.88 -8.72
CA ASP A 130 3.29 -7.50 -10.12
C ASP A 130 1.96 -6.85 -10.51
N GLN A 131 2.01 -5.66 -11.09
CA GLN A 131 0.83 -4.92 -11.55
C GLN A 131 1.19 -4.08 -12.78
N TYR A 132 0.26 -3.95 -13.74
CA TYR A 132 0.46 -3.18 -14.97
C TYR A 132 1.70 -3.58 -15.80
N GLY A 133 2.17 -4.83 -15.69
CA GLY A 133 3.39 -5.28 -16.39
C GLY A 133 4.70 -4.86 -15.73
N HIS A 134 4.63 -4.38 -14.48
CA HIS A 134 5.79 -3.99 -13.69
C HIS A 134 5.77 -4.60 -12.29
N ARG A 135 6.93 -4.64 -11.65
CA ARG A 135 7.07 -5.11 -10.28
C ARG A 135 7.15 -3.95 -9.32
N PHE A 136 6.41 -4.05 -8.23
CA PHE A 136 6.44 -3.10 -7.15
C PHE A 136 6.92 -3.80 -5.89
N THR A 137 7.79 -3.11 -5.15
CA THR A 137 8.22 -3.54 -3.81
C THR A 137 7.88 -2.45 -2.81
N ILE A 138 7.10 -2.82 -1.79
CA ILE A 138 6.82 -1.97 -0.63
C ILE A 138 7.65 -2.52 0.54
N SER A 139 8.59 -1.74 1.03
CA SER A 139 9.37 -2.03 2.22
C SER A 139 8.86 -1.16 3.37
N VAL A 140 8.60 -1.78 4.52
CA VAL A 140 8.07 -1.09 5.69
C VAL A 140 9.02 -1.34 6.86
N SER A 141 9.44 -0.27 7.54
CA SER A 141 10.46 -0.31 8.60
C SER A 141 9.99 0.41 9.85
N GLY A 142 10.25 -0.17 11.02
CA GLY A 142 9.97 0.43 12.32
C GLY A 142 8.57 0.15 12.88
N TYR A 143 7.75 -0.66 12.19
CA TYR A 143 6.44 -1.08 12.69
C TYR A 143 6.57 -1.99 13.91
N ASP A 144 5.74 -1.77 14.92
CA ASP A 144 5.53 -2.78 15.95
C ASP A 144 4.67 -3.91 15.38
N TYR A 145 5.19 -5.14 15.38
CA TYR A 145 4.45 -6.31 14.91
C TYR A 145 3.36 -6.78 15.87
N SER A 146 3.25 -6.18 17.06
CA SER A 146 2.01 -6.25 17.84
C SER A 146 0.80 -5.67 17.05
N SER A 147 1.07 -4.72 16.14
CA SER A 147 0.12 -4.10 15.20
C SER A 147 0.23 -4.66 13.78
N TYR A 148 0.46 -5.97 13.62
CA TYR A 148 0.58 -6.65 12.31
C TYR A 148 -0.52 -6.24 11.30
N ASN A 149 -1.77 -6.14 11.78
CA ASN A 149 -2.91 -5.76 10.93
C ASN A 149 -2.74 -4.36 10.34
N GLU A 150 -2.20 -3.40 11.10
CA GLU A 150 -2.01 -2.02 10.64
C GLU A 150 -0.98 -1.94 9.50
N THR A 151 0.10 -2.74 9.56
CA THR A 151 1.06 -2.85 8.44
C THR A 151 0.37 -3.35 7.18
N VAL A 152 -0.39 -4.44 7.32
CA VAL A 152 -1.08 -5.08 6.21
C VAL A 152 -2.15 -4.16 5.62
N ASP A 153 -2.94 -3.49 6.46
CA ASP A 153 -3.99 -2.54 6.04
C ASP A 153 -3.38 -1.34 5.30
N THR A 154 -2.25 -0.82 5.78
CA THR A 154 -1.51 0.26 5.09
C THR A 154 -1.03 -0.19 3.71
N VAL A 155 -0.49 -1.40 3.61
CA VAL A 155 -0.03 -1.97 2.33
C VAL A 155 -1.20 -2.23 1.39
N ILE A 156 -2.32 -2.77 1.89
CA ILE A 156 -3.54 -2.96 1.11
C ILE A 156 -4.00 -1.62 0.52
N PHE A 157 -4.08 -0.58 1.34
CA PHE A 157 -4.48 0.75 0.88
C PHE A 157 -3.56 1.30 -0.22
N LEU A 158 -2.24 1.15 -0.07
CA LEU A 158 -1.27 1.59 -1.08
C LEU A 158 -1.45 0.86 -2.41
N ILE A 159 -1.63 -0.47 -2.36
CA ILE A 159 -1.82 -1.30 -3.56
C ILE A 159 -3.17 -1.00 -4.22
N GLU A 160 -4.23 -0.91 -3.43
CA GLU A 160 -5.58 -0.62 -3.92
C GLU A 160 -5.73 0.81 -4.45
N SER A 161 -4.90 1.76 -4.03
CA SER A 161 -4.91 3.13 -4.55
C SER A 161 -3.97 3.34 -5.74
N LEU A 162 -3.09 2.39 -6.04
CA LEU A 162 -2.17 2.47 -7.18
C LEU A 162 -2.91 2.48 -8.51
N ARG A 163 -2.66 3.51 -9.33
CA ARG A 163 -3.25 3.68 -10.66
C ARG A 163 -2.18 4.10 -11.65
N HIS A 164 -2.33 3.66 -12.89
CA HIS A 164 -1.54 4.18 -14.00
C HIS A 164 -1.99 5.62 -14.32
N ASN A 165 -1.05 6.55 -14.35
CA ASN A 165 -1.25 7.94 -14.69
C ASN A 165 -1.07 8.15 -16.19
N TYR A 166 -2.16 8.03 -16.94
CA TYR A 166 -2.17 8.19 -18.40
C TYR A 166 -1.90 9.63 -18.89
N LYS A 167 -1.63 10.61 -18.02
CA LYS A 167 -1.42 12.00 -18.44
C LYS A 167 -0.06 12.27 -19.11
N PHE A 168 0.89 11.34 -19.07
CA PHE A 168 2.26 11.57 -19.58
C PHE A 168 2.58 10.93 -20.94
N ASN A 169 1.57 10.39 -21.66
CA ASN A 169 1.74 9.88 -23.02
C ASN A 169 1.35 10.94 -24.07
N TYR A 170 2.13 12.02 -24.21
CA TYR A 170 2.11 12.90 -25.39
C TYR A 170 3.50 13.48 -25.67
#